data_AF-A0A6G4CNT2-F1
#
_entry.id   AF-A0A6G4CNT2-F1
#
_cell.length_a   1.000
_cell.length_b   1.000
_cell.length_c   1.000
_cell.angle_alpha   90.00
_cell.angle_beta   90.00
_cell.angle_gamma   90.00
#
_symmetry.space_group_name_H-M   'P 1'
#
loop_
_entity.id
_entity.type
_entity.pdbx_description
1 polymer ?
#
loop_
_entity_poly.entity_id
_entity_poly.type
_entity_poly.pdbx_seq_one_letter_code
_entity_poly.pdbx_strand_id
1 'polypeptide(L)'
;MKYWLDNSIFVTNFFYLKSETNKQINITFNLDFIYNICTIISDKWNNNLNFIYMEYPRLLLDHSLVADGSEKVKVQKQTIIQQNHSNKDVKYKYNDYVPKDRIARILVPESNIDTKQSRLIYNKDLNILSNILKYKKADFLTNKTIIFNLIDIINNIYCSKIIRSYEDLRNRIAKMTLLKFNFFRTDNTSGIPDAVYGIFSSYEYLDKSQNKVKVYVDSILYDKILKNQVSTIYNDKINQFEISDLFSNKNTSDILPVI
;
A
#
# COMPACT_ATOMS: atom_id res chain seq x y z
N MET A 1 17.92 -34.06 14.34
CA MET A 1 16.67 -33.26 14.31
C MET A 1 16.23 -33.00 15.76
N LYS A 2 17.01 -32.23 16.54
CA LYS A 2 16.87 -32.20 18.01
C LYS A 2 17.20 -30.82 18.64
N TYR A 3 16.94 -29.75 17.90
CA TYR A 3 17.21 -28.36 18.33
C TYR A 3 15.94 -27.47 18.39
N TRP A 4 14.75 -28.03 18.17
CA TRP A 4 13.48 -27.28 18.09
C TRP A 4 12.65 -27.31 19.38
N LEU A 5 13.06 -28.09 20.38
CA LEU A 5 12.27 -28.33 21.60
C LEU A 5 12.76 -27.57 22.83
N ASP A 6 13.97 -27.01 22.79
CA ASP A 6 14.59 -26.47 24.01
C ASP A 6 14.01 -25.11 24.44
N ASN A 7 13.23 -24.44 23.57
CA ASN A 7 12.57 -23.16 23.84
C ASN A 7 11.06 -23.14 23.48
N SER A 8 10.41 -24.29 23.34
CA SER A 8 9.00 -24.34 22.94
C SER A 8 8.04 -24.20 24.13
N ILE A 9 7.23 -23.15 24.15
CA ILE A 9 6.08 -23.01 25.05
C ILE A 9 4.95 -23.88 24.49
N PHE A 10 4.57 -24.94 25.21
CA PHE A 10 3.47 -25.82 24.80
C PHE A 10 2.13 -25.25 25.27
N VAL A 11 1.07 -25.46 24.48
CA VAL A 11 -0.32 -25.13 24.86
C VAL A 11 -0.72 -25.81 26.19
N THR A 12 -0.11 -26.96 26.50
CA THR A 12 -0.30 -27.69 27.77
C THR A 12 0.38 -27.04 28.97
N ASN A 13 1.29 -26.08 28.78
CA ASN A 13 2.00 -25.40 29.86
C ASN A 13 1.13 -24.34 30.54
N PHE A 14 -0.06 -24.09 30.02
CA PHE A 14 -0.92 -23.07 30.54
C PHE A 14 -2.02 -23.66 31.44
N PHE A 15 -2.00 -23.25 32.71
CA PHE A 15 -2.79 -23.80 33.81
C PHE A 15 -4.31 -23.56 33.72
N TYR A 16 -4.79 -22.81 32.74
CA TYR A 16 -6.17 -22.34 32.64
C TYR A 16 -7.21 -23.40 32.22
N LEU A 17 -6.81 -24.65 31.99
CA LEU A 17 -7.73 -25.75 31.62
C LEU A 17 -8.42 -26.43 32.81
N LYS A 18 -8.07 -26.10 34.07
CA LYS A 18 -8.54 -26.85 35.24
C LYS A 18 -9.80 -26.31 35.92
N SER A 19 -10.16 -25.04 35.74
CA SER A 19 -11.30 -24.40 36.45
C SER A 19 -12.02 -23.28 35.68
N GLU A 20 -11.69 -23.06 34.41
CA GLU A 20 -12.23 -21.95 33.62
C GLU A 20 -13.39 -22.38 32.72
N THR A 21 -14.32 -21.46 32.44
CA THR A 21 -15.40 -21.71 31.48
C THR A 21 -14.87 -21.78 30.04
N ASN A 22 -15.58 -22.50 29.15
CA ASN A 22 -15.23 -22.57 27.71
C ASN A 22 -15.03 -21.19 27.05
N LYS A 23 -15.74 -20.16 27.53
CA LYS A 23 -15.61 -18.79 27.02
C LYS A 23 -14.27 -18.17 27.41
N GLN A 24 -13.84 -18.35 28.66
CA GLN A 24 -12.54 -17.89 29.14
C GLN A 24 -11.40 -18.63 28.43
N ILE A 25 -11.53 -19.95 28.26
CA ILE A 25 -10.56 -20.76 27.50
C ILE A 25 -10.40 -20.23 26.07
N ASN A 26 -11.51 -19.96 25.35
CA ASN A 26 -11.46 -19.42 23.99
C ASN A 26 -10.86 -18.01 23.90
N ILE A 27 -11.20 -17.12 24.84
CA ILE A 27 -10.64 -15.76 24.88
C ILE A 27 -9.13 -15.84 25.10
N THR A 28 -8.69 -16.60 26.09
CA THR A 28 -7.26 -16.74 26.42
C THR A 28 -6.48 -17.40 25.28
N PHE A 29 -7.02 -18.46 24.66
CA PHE A 29 -6.38 -19.07 23.49
C PHE A 29 -6.21 -18.09 22.33
N ASN A 30 -7.24 -17.27 22.04
CA ASN A 30 -7.14 -16.25 21.01
C ASN A 30 -6.12 -15.17 21.37
N LEU A 31 -6.06 -14.73 22.63
CA LEU A 31 -5.08 -13.76 23.10
C LEU A 31 -3.66 -14.31 23.00
N ASP A 32 -3.42 -15.55 23.42
CA ASP A 32 -2.11 -16.19 23.33
C ASP A 32 -1.70 -16.44 21.87
N PHE A 33 -2.64 -16.81 21.00
CA PHE A 33 -2.39 -16.94 19.57
C PHE A 33 -2.01 -15.60 18.93
N ILE A 34 -2.76 -14.54 19.22
CA ILE A 34 -2.46 -13.18 18.77
C ILE A 34 -1.10 -12.73 19.31
N TYR A 35 -0.84 -12.92 20.60
CA TYR A 35 0.42 -12.56 21.25
C TYR A 35 1.59 -13.28 20.58
N ASN A 36 1.51 -14.60 20.38
CA ASN A 36 2.56 -15.37 19.73
C ASN A 36 2.79 -14.91 18.28
N ILE A 37 1.74 -14.62 17.52
CA ILE A 37 1.88 -14.03 16.18
C ILE A 37 2.58 -12.68 16.26
N CYS A 38 2.13 -11.79 17.14
CA CYS A 38 2.73 -10.47 17.33
C CYS A 38 4.22 -10.58 17.70
N THR A 39 4.59 -11.49 18.60
CA THR A 39 5.99 -11.73 19.00
C THR A 39 6.82 -12.25 17.84
N ILE A 40 6.35 -13.27 17.11
CA ILE A 40 7.06 -13.78 15.91
C ILE A 40 7.27 -12.68 14.88
N ILE A 41 6.25 -11.85 14.66
CA ILE A 41 6.32 -10.71 13.75
C ILE A 41 7.30 -9.66 14.29
N SER A 42 7.25 -9.34 15.58
CA SER A 42 8.14 -8.33 16.18
C SER A 42 9.60 -8.77 16.14
N ASP A 43 9.89 -10.00 16.55
CA ASP A 43 11.24 -10.57 16.60
C ASP A 43 11.84 -10.70 15.20
N LYS A 44 11.06 -11.18 14.22
CA LYS A 44 11.52 -11.31 12.83
C LYS A 44 11.94 -9.97 12.22
N TRP A 45 11.37 -8.87 12.71
CA TRP A 45 11.56 -7.54 12.14
C TRP A 45 12.18 -6.55 13.14
N ASN A 46 12.84 -7.03 14.20
CA ASN A 46 13.52 -6.23 15.22
C ASN A 46 12.64 -5.09 15.79
N ASN A 47 11.37 -5.37 16.10
CA ASN A 47 10.37 -4.40 16.54
C ASN A 47 10.10 -3.24 15.55
N ASN A 48 10.63 -3.30 14.32
CA ASN A 48 10.37 -2.32 13.27
C ASN A 48 9.13 -2.72 12.46
N LEU A 49 7.97 -2.63 13.11
CA LEU A 49 6.67 -2.92 12.48
C LEU A 49 6.30 -1.92 11.37
N ASN A 50 6.97 -0.77 11.31
CA ASN A 50 6.80 0.22 10.23
C ASN A 50 7.22 -0.35 8.87
N PHE A 51 8.09 -1.36 8.82
CA PHE A 51 8.40 -2.09 7.59
C PHE A 51 7.26 -3.03 7.13
N ILE A 52 6.46 -3.52 8.07
CA ILE A 52 5.37 -4.49 7.86
C ILE A 52 4.06 -3.79 7.52
N TYR A 53 3.89 -2.54 7.96
CA TYR A 53 2.90 -1.65 7.41
C TYR A 53 3.16 -1.55 5.91
N MET A 54 2.50 -2.43 5.14
CA MET A 54 2.27 -2.21 3.73
C MET A 54 1.76 -0.80 3.66
N GLU A 55 2.56 0.08 3.09
CA GLU A 55 2.19 1.44 2.78
C GLU A 55 1.12 1.29 1.69
N TYR A 56 -0.07 0.93 2.13
CA TYR A 56 -1.24 0.81 1.30
C TYR A 56 -1.55 2.25 0.99
N PRO A 57 -1.42 2.68 -0.28
CA PRO A 57 -1.63 4.07 -0.59
C PRO A 57 -3.09 4.39 -0.28
N ARG A 58 -3.33 4.98 0.90
CA ARG A 58 -4.67 5.35 1.41
C ARG A 58 -5.45 6.16 0.38
N LEU A 59 -4.75 6.84 -0.52
CA LEU A 59 -5.29 7.51 -1.71
C LEU A 59 -6.26 6.65 -2.55
N LEU A 60 -6.07 5.32 -2.61
CA LEU A 60 -6.97 4.41 -3.33
C LEU A 60 -8.03 3.76 -2.42
N LEU A 61 -7.94 3.94 -1.10
CA LEU A 61 -8.95 3.50 -0.12
C LEU A 61 -9.94 4.61 0.24
N ASP A 62 -9.45 5.84 0.35
CA ASP A 62 -10.26 7.05 0.63
C ASP A 62 -11.28 7.32 -0.49
N HIS A 63 -11.07 6.69 -1.64
CA HIS A 63 -11.88 6.79 -2.84
C HIS A 63 -12.09 5.38 -3.37
N SER A 64 -13.31 4.84 -3.32
CA SER A 64 -13.68 3.48 -3.72
C SER A 64 -13.50 3.22 -5.24
N LEU A 65 -12.24 3.26 -5.70
CA LEU A 65 -11.80 2.99 -7.07
C LEU A 65 -11.28 1.55 -7.23
N VAL A 66 -11.22 0.82 -6.12
CA VAL A 66 -10.83 -0.58 -6.07
C VAL A 66 -12.05 -1.43 -6.38
N ALA A 67 -12.06 -2.07 -7.53
CA ALA A 67 -13.08 -3.04 -7.88
C ALA A 67 -12.85 -4.37 -7.14
N ASP A 68 -13.92 -5.16 -6.96
CA ASP A 68 -13.84 -6.51 -6.40
C ASP A 68 -13.09 -7.48 -7.33
N GLY A 69 -13.01 -7.14 -8.63
CA GLY A 69 -12.42 -8.00 -9.65
C GLY A 69 -11.80 -7.25 -10.82
N SER A 70 -11.19 -8.03 -11.72
CA SER A 70 -10.50 -7.53 -12.92
C SER A 70 -11.48 -7.24 -14.07
N GLU A 71 -12.43 -6.35 -13.84
CA GLU A 71 -13.45 -5.98 -14.85
C GLU A 71 -12.95 -4.92 -15.84
N LYS A 72 -13.51 -4.88 -17.04
CA LYS A 72 -13.25 -3.81 -18.02
C LYS A 72 -13.95 -2.53 -17.58
N VAL A 73 -13.30 -1.36 -17.71
CA VAL A 73 -13.98 -0.08 -17.48
C VAL A 73 -15.09 0.06 -18.51
N LYS A 74 -16.34 0.21 -18.05
CA LYS A 74 -17.51 0.45 -18.90
C LYS A 74 -17.52 1.92 -19.32
N VAL A 75 -16.80 2.23 -20.39
CA VAL A 75 -16.64 3.61 -20.84
C VAL A 75 -17.89 4.16 -21.53
N GLN A 76 -18.16 5.44 -21.31
CA GLN A 76 -19.21 6.19 -22.00
C GLN A 76 -18.80 6.49 -23.46
N LYS A 77 -19.79 6.79 -24.32
CA LYS A 77 -19.53 7.14 -25.73
C LYS A 77 -18.80 8.47 -25.90
N GLN A 78 -19.00 9.40 -24.97
CA GLN A 78 -18.40 10.74 -25.01
C GLN A 78 -16.87 10.69 -24.87
N THR A 79 -16.18 11.58 -25.58
CA THR A 79 -14.72 11.74 -25.50
C THR A 79 -14.39 13.02 -24.76
N ILE A 80 -13.41 12.94 -23.87
CA ILE A 80 -12.78 14.09 -23.21
C ILE A 80 -11.41 14.30 -23.85
N ILE A 81 -11.07 15.55 -24.17
CA ILE A 81 -9.73 15.91 -24.63
C ILE A 81 -9.01 16.58 -23.47
N GLN A 82 -7.83 16.06 -23.11
CA GLN A 82 -6.96 16.69 -22.11
C GLN A 82 -5.54 16.79 -22.66
N GLN A 83 -4.88 17.90 -22.35
CA GLN A 83 -3.46 18.05 -22.65
C GLN A 83 -2.64 17.22 -21.67
N ASN A 84 -1.69 16.45 -22.21
CA ASN A 84 -0.68 15.79 -21.38
C ASN A 84 0.44 16.77 -20.98
N HIS A 85 1.40 16.28 -20.18
CA HIS A 85 2.56 17.07 -19.76
C HIS A 85 3.47 17.56 -20.90
N SER A 86 3.29 17.05 -22.12
CA SER A 86 4.01 17.48 -23.32
C SER A 86 3.17 18.41 -24.22
N ASN A 87 2.09 19.00 -23.68
CA ASN A 87 1.15 19.86 -24.39
C ASN A 87 0.52 19.20 -25.63
N LYS A 88 0.44 17.87 -25.64
CA LYS A 88 -0.26 17.12 -26.69
C LYS A 88 -1.66 16.76 -26.21
N ASP A 89 -2.63 16.99 -27.07
CA ASP A 89 -4.01 16.58 -26.83
C ASP A 89 -4.10 15.06 -26.84
N VAL A 90 -4.62 14.51 -25.74
CA VAL A 90 -4.91 13.10 -25.58
C VAL A 90 -6.42 12.94 -25.44
N LYS A 91 -6.98 12.02 -26.24
CA LYS A 91 -8.39 11.66 -26.19
C LYS A 91 -8.61 10.56 -25.17
N TYR A 92 -9.55 10.80 -24.26
CA TYR A 92 -9.95 9.87 -23.22
C TYR A 92 -11.42 9.50 -23.37
N LYS A 93 -11.74 8.24 -23.14
CA LYS A 93 -13.09 7.84 -22.71
C LYS A 93 -13.10 7.72 -21.20
N TYR A 94 -14.29 7.74 -20.62
CA TYR A 94 -14.42 7.77 -19.17
C TYR A 94 -15.58 6.96 -18.64
N ASN A 95 -15.52 6.64 -17.35
CA ASN A 95 -16.67 6.18 -16.58
C ASN A 95 -16.71 6.89 -15.22
N ASP A 96 -17.91 7.22 -14.77
CA ASP A 96 -18.14 7.91 -13.49
C ASP A 96 -18.62 6.92 -12.45
N TYR A 97 -18.01 6.99 -11.28
CA TYR A 97 -18.41 6.27 -10.08
C TYR A 97 -18.83 7.31 -9.06
N VAL A 98 -20.01 7.16 -8.46
CA VAL A 98 -20.56 8.16 -7.54
C VAL A 98 -20.61 7.59 -6.11
N PRO A 99 -19.50 7.68 -5.35
CA PRO A 99 -19.53 7.38 -3.92
C PRO A 99 -20.07 8.58 -3.13
N LYS A 100 -21.27 8.43 -2.55
CA LYS A 100 -21.95 9.39 -1.65
C LYS A 100 -21.96 10.84 -2.17
N ASP A 101 -20.96 11.63 -1.83
CA ASP A 101 -20.88 13.09 -2.06
C ASP A 101 -19.79 13.49 -3.08
N ARG A 102 -19.21 12.51 -3.77
CA ARG A 102 -18.16 12.73 -4.77
C ARG A 102 -18.44 11.93 -6.03
N ILE A 103 -17.90 12.40 -7.14
CA ILE A 103 -17.84 11.70 -8.42
C ILE A 103 -16.37 11.39 -8.68
N ALA A 104 -16.06 10.11 -8.81
CA ALA A 104 -14.75 9.60 -9.21
C ALA A 104 -14.84 9.14 -10.67
N ARG A 105 -14.26 9.92 -11.56
CA ARG A 105 -14.20 9.67 -13.00
C ARG A 105 -12.90 8.96 -13.34
N ILE A 106 -13.00 7.75 -13.87
CA ILE A 106 -11.85 7.01 -14.41
C ILE A 106 -11.69 7.37 -15.88
N LEU A 107 -10.51 7.84 -16.26
CA LEU A 107 -10.14 8.17 -17.63
C LEU A 107 -9.30 7.04 -18.22
N VAL A 108 -9.67 6.60 -19.42
CA VAL A 108 -8.97 5.59 -20.22
C VAL A 108 -8.61 6.21 -21.56
N PRO A 109 -7.33 6.21 -21.97
CA PRO A 109 -6.95 6.68 -23.31
C PRO A 109 -7.74 5.94 -24.39
N GLU A 110 -8.24 6.68 -25.38
CA GLU A 110 -9.10 6.11 -26.43
C GLU A 110 -8.40 5.00 -27.22
N SER A 111 -7.08 5.11 -27.41
CA SER A 111 -6.21 4.09 -28.01
C SER A 111 -6.12 2.78 -27.24
N ASN A 112 -6.57 2.75 -25.97
CA ASN A 112 -6.35 1.64 -25.05
C ASN A 112 -7.64 1.00 -24.54
N ILE A 113 -8.82 1.42 -25.03
CA ILE A 113 -10.12 0.94 -24.52
C ILE A 113 -10.24 -0.58 -24.61
N ASP A 114 -9.77 -1.20 -25.69
CA ASP A 114 -9.92 -2.64 -25.93
C ASP A 114 -8.74 -3.48 -25.45
N THR A 115 -7.78 -2.86 -24.76
CA THR A 115 -6.59 -3.55 -24.26
C THR A 115 -6.78 -4.04 -22.82
N LYS A 116 -5.91 -4.94 -22.33
CA LYS A 116 -5.97 -5.42 -20.94
C LYS A 116 -5.75 -4.30 -19.91
N GLN A 117 -5.17 -3.17 -20.34
CA GLN A 117 -4.85 -2.02 -19.51
C GLN A 117 -6.06 -1.11 -19.23
N SER A 118 -7.21 -1.29 -19.90
CA SER A 118 -8.45 -0.55 -19.61
C SER A 118 -9.30 -1.17 -18.51
N ARG A 119 -8.76 -2.12 -17.75
CA ARG A 119 -9.49 -2.78 -16.65
C ARG A 119 -9.47 -1.93 -15.37
N LEU A 120 -10.42 -2.14 -14.47
CA LEU A 120 -10.48 -1.46 -13.17
C LEU A 120 -9.35 -1.92 -12.26
N ILE A 121 -8.77 -0.99 -11.51
CA ILE A 121 -7.81 -1.29 -10.44
C ILE A 121 -8.52 -2.16 -9.40
N TYR A 122 -7.87 -3.24 -8.96
CA TYR A 122 -8.39 -4.11 -7.91
C TYR A 122 -7.28 -4.55 -6.96
N ASN A 123 -7.61 -5.32 -5.93
CA ASN A 123 -6.69 -5.69 -4.84
C ASN A 123 -5.33 -6.21 -5.29
N LYS A 124 -5.25 -6.97 -6.40
CA LYS A 124 -3.96 -7.46 -6.89
C LYS A 124 -3.05 -6.35 -7.41
N ASP A 125 -3.61 -5.32 -8.04
CA ASP A 125 -2.84 -4.16 -8.51
C ASP A 125 -2.32 -3.34 -7.33
N LEU A 126 -3.10 -3.22 -6.26
CA LEU A 126 -2.71 -2.55 -5.02
C LEU A 126 -1.60 -3.30 -4.29
N ASN A 127 -1.68 -4.63 -4.28
CA ASN A 127 -0.61 -5.47 -3.76
C ASN A 127 0.70 -5.31 -4.57
N ILE A 128 0.60 -5.15 -5.89
CA ILE A 128 1.75 -4.85 -6.75
C ILE A 128 2.32 -3.47 -6.41
N LEU A 129 1.47 -2.44 -6.36
CA LEU A 129 1.87 -1.08 -6.03
C LEU A 129 2.58 -1.02 -4.68
N SER A 130 1.99 -1.62 -3.64
CA SER A 130 2.59 -1.66 -2.30
C SER A 130 3.92 -2.42 -2.30
N ASN A 131 4.06 -3.52 -3.05
CA ASN A 131 5.36 -4.20 -3.19
C ASN A 131 6.39 -3.33 -3.89
N ILE A 132 6.02 -2.61 -4.96
CA ILE A 132 6.92 -1.67 -5.64
C ILE A 132 7.38 -0.58 -4.68
N LEU A 133 6.46 -0.02 -3.88
CA LEU A 133 6.77 1.03 -2.90
C LEU A 133 7.80 0.59 -1.84
N LYS A 134 7.99 -0.71 -1.58
CA LYS A 134 9.04 -1.19 -0.65
C LYS A 134 10.46 -0.97 -1.18
N TYR A 135 10.62 -0.78 -2.48
CA TYR A 135 11.93 -0.55 -3.13
C TYR A 135 12.30 0.94 -3.21
N LYS A 136 11.55 1.82 -2.55
CA LYS A 136 11.93 3.22 -2.39
C LYS A 136 13.31 3.32 -1.72
N LYS A 137 14.18 4.13 -2.30
CA LYS A 137 15.51 4.45 -1.78
C LYS A 137 15.58 5.93 -1.42
N ALA A 138 16.69 6.37 -0.83
CA ALA A 138 16.86 7.75 -0.38
C ALA A 138 16.66 8.79 -1.51
N ASP A 139 17.05 8.44 -2.74
CA ASP A 139 16.89 9.27 -3.94
C ASP A 139 15.44 9.41 -4.43
N PHE A 140 14.49 8.66 -3.83
CA PHE A 140 13.07 8.85 -4.09
C PHE A 140 12.61 10.28 -3.76
N LEU A 141 13.17 10.89 -2.70
CA LEU A 141 12.87 12.25 -2.22
C LEU A 141 13.15 13.35 -3.24
N THR A 142 13.99 13.08 -4.24
CA THR A 142 14.34 14.04 -5.28
C THR A 142 13.78 13.61 -6.62
N ASN A 143 13.92 12.33 -6.95
CA ASN A 143 13.70 11.85 -8.31
C ASN A 143 12.26 11.38 -8.55
N LYS A 144 11.46 11.18 -7.48
CA LYS A 144 10.11 10.59 -7.55
C LYS A 144 10.08 9.21 -8.25
N THR A 145 11.21 8.51 -8.26
CA THR A 145 11.38 7.27 -9.02
C THR A 145 11.70 6.08 -8.13
N ILE A 146 11.23 4.91 -8.55
CA ILE A 146 11.51 3.65 -7.87
C ILE A 146 12.07 2.66 -8.90
N ILE A 147 13.22 2.06 -8.57
CA ILE A 147 13.89 1.06 -9.41
C ILE A 147 13.83 -0.29 -8.70
N PHE A 148 13.33 -1.31 -9.39
CA PHE A 148 13.18 -2.66 -8.85
C PHE A 148 13.37 -3.73 -9.93
N ASN A 149 13.58 -4.97 -9.52
CA ASN A 149 13.58 -6.13 -10.41
C ASN A 149 12.17 -6.76 -10.44
N LEU A 150 11.65 -7.03 -11.64
CA LEU A 150 10.34 -7.71 -11.78
C LEU A 150 10.33 -9.08 -11.10
N ILE A 151 11.47 -9.78 -11.07
CA ILE A 151 11.60 -11.11 -10.47
C ILE A 151 11.22 -11.05 -8.99
N ASP A 152 11.65 -10.03 -8.27
CA ASP A 152 11.41 -9.91 -6.83
C ASP A 152 9.91 -9.67 -6.56
N ILE A 153 9.27 -8.83 -7.38
CA ILE A 153 7.83 -8.59 -7.32
C ILE A 153 7.04 -9.86 -7.65
N ILE A 154 7.47 -10.64 -8.65
CA ILE A 154 6.82 -11.90 -9.03
C ILE A 154 6.89 -12.91 -7.89
N ASN A 155 8.04 -13.03 -7.22
CA ASN A 155 8.21 -13.93 -6.09
C ASN A 155 7.26 -13.58 -4.95
N ASN A 156 7.07 -12.28 -4.69
CA ASN A 156 6.21 -11.82 -3.61
C ASN A 156 4.71 -11.96 -3.90
N ILE A 157 4.30 -12.07 -5.18
CA ILE A 157 2.88 -11.93 -5.57
C ILE A 157 2.31 -13.18 -6.25
N TYR A 158 3.07 -13.86 -7.09
CA TYR A 158 2.53 -14.91 -7.97
C TYR A 158 2.93 -16.33 -7.54
N CYS A 159 3.78 -16.47 -6.53
CA CYS A 159 4.35 -17.75 -6.03
C CYS A 159 4.96 -18.67 -7.12
N SER A 160 4.97 -18.25 -8.39
CA SER A 160 5.32 -19.04 -9.57
C SER A 160 5.93 -18.14 -10.65
N LYS A 161 7.10 -18.55 -11.14
CA LYS A 161 7.94 -17.81 -12.10
C LYS A 161 7.69 -18.22 -13.55
N ILE A 162 6.43 -18.31 -13.97
CA ILE A 162 6.09 -18.62 -15.37
C ILE A 162 6.07 -17.36 -16.23
N ILE A 163 6.34 -17.48 -17.54
CA ILE A 163 6.35 -16.36 -18.51
C ILE A 163 5.08 -15.51 -18.39
N ARG A 164 3.92 -16.16 -18.22
CA ARG A 164 2.62 -15.50 -18.03
C ARG A 164 2.57 -14.57 -16.81
N SER A 165 3.30 -14.88 -15.73
CA SER A 165 3.39 -14.01 -14.54
C SER A 165 4.13 -12.71 -14.84
N TYR A 166 5.19 -12.78 -15.64
CA TYR A 166 5.92 -11.58 -16.10
C TYR A 166 5.03 -10.71 -16.98
N GLU A 167 4.37 -11.30 -17.98
CA GLU A 167 3.46 -10.55 -18.85
C GLU A 167 2.30 -9.92 -18.09
N ASP A 168 1.69 -10.65 -17.13
CA ASP A 168 0.61 -10.11 -16.30
C ASP A 168 1.10 -8.92 -15.46
N LEU A 169 2.26 -9.06 -14.81
CA LEU A 169 2.85 -7.96 -14.02
C LEU A 169 3.15 -6.73 -14.89
N ARG A 170 3.75 -6.92 -16.08
CA ARG A 170 4.04 -5.83 -17.02
C ARG A 170 2.77 -5.11 -17.47
N ASN A 171 1.72 -5.88 -17.80
CA ASN A 171 0.43 -5.31 -18.17
C ASN A 171 -0.21 -4.49 -17.05
N ARG A 172 -0.04 -4.91 -15.79
CA ARG A 172 -0.56 -4.18 -14.62
C ARG A 172 0.22 -2.91 -14.30
N ILE A 173 1.54 -2.92 -14.48
CA ILE A 173 2.37 -1.70 -14.38
C ILE A 173 1.94 -0.70 -15.46
N ALA A 174 1.77 -1.16 -16.70
CA ALA A 174 1.29 -0.32 -17.80
C ALA A 174 -0.12 0.24 -17.52
N LYS A 175 -1.03 -0.59 -17.02
CA LYS A 175 -2.37 -0.17 -16.57
C LYS A 175 -2.30 0.97 -15.53
N MET A 176 -1.48 0.84 -14.50
CA MET A 176 -1.29 1.87 -13.46
C MET A 176 -0.65 3.17 -13.99
N THR A 177 -0.06 3.12 -15.18
CA THR A 177 0.46 4.31 -15.87
C THR A 177 -0.60 4.98 -16.75
N LEU A 178 -1.51 4.20 -17.32
CA LEU A 178 -2.50 4.68 -18.30
C LEU A 178 -3.76 5.26 -17.67
N LEU A 179 -4.20 4.71 -16.53
CA LEU A 179 -5.43 5.15 -15.88
C LEU A 179 -5.20 6.45 -15.11
N LYS A 180 -6.10 7.41 -15.34
CA LYS A 180 -6.17 8.65 -14.56
C LYS A 180 -7.51 8.77 -13.85
N PHE A 181 -7.53 9.49 -12.74
CA PHE A 181 -8.69 9.61 -11.87
C PHE A 181 -9.00 11.08 -11.62
N ASN A 182 -10.14 11.54 -12.11
CA ASN A 182 -10.63 12.88 -11.84
C ASN A 182 -11.69 12.81 -10.74
N PHE A 183 -11.56 13.66 -9.73
CA PHE A 183 -12.52 13.74 -8.63
C PHE A 183 -13.25 15.06 -8.67
N PHE A 184 -14.56 14.98 -8.52
CA PHE A 184 -15.45 16.12 -8.45
C PHE A 184 -16.30 15.99 -7.19
N ARG A 185 -16.65 17.10 -6.57
CA ARG A 185 -17.81 17.18 -5.68
C ARG A 185 -19.09 16.99 -6.49
N THR A 186 -20.14 16.46 -5.85
CA THR A 186 -21.45 16.24 -6.49
C THR A 186 -22.15 17.55 -6.88
N ASP A 187 -21.85 18.66 -6.20
CA ASP A 187 -22.38 20.00 -6.47
C ASP A 187 -21.54 20.80 -7.48
N ASN A 188 -20.53 20.18 -8.09
CA ASN A 188 -19.62 20.88 -9.00
C ASN A 188 -20.27 21.16 -10.35
N THR A 189 -20.63 22.43 -10.58
CA THR A 189 -21.22 22.92 -11.84
C THR A 189 -20.19 23.35 -12.87
N SER A 190 -18.92 23.52 -12.47
CA SER A 190 -17.87 24.06 -13.35
C SER A 190 -17.34 23.06 -14.36
N GLY A 191 -17.53 21.76 -14.12
CA GLY A 191 -16.94 20.68 -14.91
C GLY A 191 -15.42 20.54 -14.74
N ILE A 192 -14.79 21.33 -13.86
CA ILE A 192 -13.36 21.27 -13.54
C ILE A 192 -13.17 20.34 -12.34
N PRO A 193 -12.31 19.31 -12.41
CA PRO A 193 -12.09 18.42 -11.28
C PRO A 193 -11.41 19.13 -10.11
N ASP A 194 -11.85 18.82 -8.89
CA ASP A 194 -11.23 19.29 -7.64
C ASP A 194 -9.84 18.66 -7.45
N ALA A 195 -9.63 17.46 -7.99
CA ALA A 195 -8.35 16.79 -7.98
C ALA A 195 -8.21 15.79 -9.14
N VAL A 196 -7.00 15.67 -9.68
CA VAL A 196 -6.64 14.75 -10.78
C VAL A 196 -5.47 13.89 -10.34
N TYR A 197 -5.66 12.59 -10.21
CA TYR A 197 -4.66 11.67 -9.71
C TYR A 197 -4.22 10.66 -10.77
N GLY A 198 -2.95 10.28 -10.72
CA GLY A 198 -2.40 9.07 -11.33
C GLY A 198 -1.74 8.17 -10.28
N ILE A 199 -1.33 6.96 -10.69
CA ILE A 199 -0.47 6.09 -9.87
C ILE A 199 0.98 6.27 -10.32
N PHE A 200 1.26 5.92 -11.57
CA PHE A 200 2.55 6.20 -12.21
C PHE A 200 2.37 7.20 -13.35
N SER A 201 3.30 8.13 -13.48
CA SER A 201 3.34 9.05 -14.62
C SER A 201 3.96 8.41 -15.85
N SER A 202 4.95 7.53 -15.66
CA SER A 202 5.59 6.72 -16.70
C SER A 202 6.35 5.54 -16.10
N TYR A 203 6.82 4.64 -16.96
CA TYR A 203 7.75 3.57 -16.59
C TYR A 203 8.72 3.26 -17.73
N GLU A 204 9.89 2.76 -17.39
CA GLU A 204 10.99 2.45 -18.32
C GLU A 204 11.61 1.10 -17.96
N TYR A 205 11.87 0.27 -18.98
CA TYR A 205 12.72 -0.90 -18.84
C TYR A 205 14.18 -0.47 -19.00
N LEU A 206 14.91 -0.39 -17.88
CA LEU A 206 16.32 -0.01 -17.90
C LEU A 206 17.19 -1.09 -18.56
N ASP A 207 16.83 -2.36 -18.30
CA ASP A 207 17.51 -3.50 -18.88
C ASP A 207 16.53 -4.67 -18.99
N LYS A 208 16.22 -5.06 -20.23
CA LYS A 208 15.31 -6.18 -20.53
C LYS A 208 15.90 -7.53 -20.13
N SER A 209 17.23 -7.69 -20.17
CA SER A 209 17.92 -8.92 -19.79
C SER A 209 17.92 -9.12 -18.27
N GLN A 210 18.05 -8.02 -17.51
CA GLN A 210 18.04 -8.03 -16.05
C GLN A 210 16.65 -7.86 -15.43
N ASN A 211 15.60 -7.69 -16.26
CA ASN A 211 14.23 -7.41 -15.80
C ASN A 211 14.12 -6.21 -14.85
N LYS A 212 15.00 -5.21 -15.02
CA LYS A 212 14.99 -3.98 -14.21
C LYS A 212 14.01 -2.97 -14.79
N VAL A 213 13.14 -2.48 -13.92
CA VAL A 213 12.12 -1.49 -14.26
C VAL A 213 12.29 -0.27 -13.36
N LYS A 214 12.19 0.90 -13.97
CA LYS A 214 12.06 2.18 -13.29
C LYS A 214 10.64 2.68 -13.48
N VAL A 215 9.95 3.01 -12.38
CA VAL A 215 8.67 3.70 -12.42
C VAL A 215 8.83 5.12 -11.93
N TYR A 216 8.08 6.04 -12.53
CA TYR A 216 7.99 7.43 -12.12
C TYR A 216 6.64 7.59 -11.41
N VAL A 217 6.67 7.94 -10.13
CA VAL A 217 5.46 8.09 -9.32
C VAL A 217 4.77 9.39 -9.68
N ASP A 218 3.44 9.35 -9.84
CA ASP A 218 2.64 10.54 -10.11
C ASP A 218 2.79 11.55 -8.97
N SER A 219 2.85 12.84 -9.30
CA SER A 219 3.24 13.87 -8.31
C SER A 219 2.31 13.92 -7.11
N ILE A 220 1.00 13.73 -7.30
CA ILE A 220 0.07 13.82 -6.17
C ILE A 220 0.20 12.58 -5.27
N LEU A 221 0.38 11.39 -5.85
CA LEU A 221 0.64 10.18 -5.07
C LEU A 221 1.97 10.31 -4.31
N TYR A 222 3.00 10.83 -4.96
CA TYR A 222 4.30 11.12 -4.36
C TYR A 222 4.17 12.02 -3.13
N ASP A 223 3.47 13.17 -3.25
CA ASP A 223 3.30 14.11 -2.15
C ASP A 223 2.56 13.47 -0.96
N LYS A 224 1.54 12.64 -1.24
CA LYS A 224 0.83 11.90 -0.18
C LYS A 224 1.71 10.84 0.49
N ILE A 225 2.54 10.13 -0.26
CA ILE A 225 3.52 9.18 0.30
C ILE A 225 4.46 9.93 1.25
N LEU A 226 5.05 11.05 0.82
CA LEU A 226 5.94 11.83 1.67
C LEU A 226 5.24 12.36 2.92
N LYS A 227 4.04 12.93 2.77
CA LYS A 227 3.28 13.44 3.92
C LYS A 227 3.01 12.34 4.95
N ASN A 228 2.67 11.13 4.50
CA ASN A 228 2.48 9.99 5.38
C ASN A 228 3.79 9.59 6.06
N GLN A 229 4.89 9.47 5.32
CA GLN A 229 6.21 9.14 5.90
C GLN A 229 6.64 10.15 6.95
N VAL A 230 6.50 11.44 6.66
CA VAL A 230 6.80 12.53 7.59
C VAL A 230 5.92 12.42 8.83
N SER A 231 4.61 12.22 8.66
CA SER A 231 3.68 12.06 9.79
C SER A 231 4.05 10.85 10.67
N THR A 232 4.41 9.72 10.06
CA THR A 232 4.87 8.52 10.79
C THR A 232 6.14 8.80 11.57
N ILE A 233 7.15 9.42 10.95
CA ILE A 233 8.41 9.76 11.64
C ILE A 233 8.16 10.74 12.80
N TYR A 234 7.31 11.75 12.61
CA TYR A 234 6.96 12.69 13.68
C TYR A 234 6.24 11.98 14.83
N ASN A 235 5.26 11.13 14.53
CA ASN A 235 4.56 10.36 15.56
C ASN A 235 5.50 9.41 16.31
N ASP A 236 6.40 8.72 15.60
CA ASP A 236 7.40 7.85 16.22
C ASP A 236 8.31 8.63 17.18
N LYS A 237 8.74 9.83 16.78
CA LYS A 237 9.54 10.71 17.66
C LYS A 237 8.74 11.19 18.87
N ILE A 238 7.49 11.61 18.69
CA ILE A 238 6.61 12.01 19.81
C ILE A 238 6.45 10.85 20.78
N ASN A 239 6.16 9.65 20.29
CA ASN A 239 6.03 8.45 21.12
C ASN A 239 7.33 8.12 21.86
N GLN A 240 8.50 8.31 21.21
CA GLN A 240 9.78 8.15 21.89
C GLN A 240 9.98 9.14 23.04
N PHE A 241 9.56 10.39 22.86
CA PHE A 241 9.60 11.41 23.93
C PHE A 241 8.63 11.07 25.07
N GLU A 242 7.39 10.70 24.77
CA GLU A 242 6.40 10.32 25.79
C GLU A 242 6.87 9.10 26.60
N ILE A 243 7.44 8.11 25.92
CA ILE A 243 8.01 6.92 26.57
C ILE A 243 9.24 7.31 27.42
N SER A 244 10.15 8.15 26.91
CA SER A 244 11.31 8.59 27.69
C SER A 244 10.91 9.41 28.92
N ASP A 245 9.87 10.23 28.82
CA ASP A 245 9.34 11.03 29.94
C ASP A 245 8.69 10.12 31.00
N LEU A 246 7.94 9.09 30.57
CA LEU A 246 7.39 8.04 31.44
C LEU A 246 8.46 7.25 32.22
N PHE A 247 9.63 7.01 31.62
CA PHE A 247 10.75 6.34 32.31
C PHE A 247 11.63 7.30 33.12
N SER A 248 11.68 8.58 32.76
CA SER A 248 12.37 9.61 33.57
C SER A 248 11.64 9.89 34.89
N ASN A 249 10.30 9.87 34.87
CA ASN A 249 9.46 10.10 36.05
C ASN A 249 9.35 8.88 37.00
N LYS A 250 9.88 7.71 36.63
CA LYS A 250 9.95 6.54 37.53
C LYS A 250 11.25 6.45 38.34
N ASN A 251 12.26 7.29 38.05
CA ASN A 251 13.55 7.27 38.74
C ASN A 251 13.69 8.33 39.85
N THR A 252 12.60 9.00 40.25
CA THR A 252 12.62 10.02 41.33
C THR A 252 11.89 9.61 42.61
N SER A 253 11.50 8.33 42.78
CA SER A 253 10.89 7.87 44.04
C SER A 253 11.84 7.20 45.03
N ASP A 254 13.13 7.07 44.73
CA ASP A 254 14.12 6.46 45.64
C ASP A 254 15.08 7.50 46.22
N ILE A 255 14.57 8.35 47.11
CA ILE A 255 15.36 8.85 48.25
C ILE A 255 14.54 8.57 49.50
N LEU A 256 14.83 7.43 50.13
CA LEU A 256 14.28 6.99 51.41
C LEU A 256 14.79 7.88 52.59
N PRO A 257 14.11 7.84 53.74
CA PRO A 257 14.23 8.81 54.84
C PRO A 257 15.30 8.43 55.86
N VAL A 258 16.10 9.40 56.32
CA VAL A 258 16.90 9.43 57.58
C VAL A 258 17.31 10.92 57.73
N ILE A 259 16.97 11.74 58.73
CA ILE A 259 16.77 11.63 60.20
C ILE A 259 15.57 12.50 60.60
#